data_AF-A0A6S7JGP9-F1
#
_entry.id   AF-A0A6S7JGP9-F1
#
_cell.length_a   1.000
_cell.length_b   1.000
_cell.length_c   1.000
_cell.angle_alpha   90.00
_cell.angle_beta   90.00
_cell.angle_gamma   90.00
#
_symmetry.space_group_name_H-M   'P 1'
#
loop_
_entity.id
_entity.type
_entity.pdbx_description
1 polymer ?
#
loop_
_entity_poly.entity_id
_entity_poly.type
_entity_poly.pdbx_seq_one_letter_code
_entity_poly.pdbx_strand_id
1 'polypeptide(L)'
;MEETPHCALNIEGCLAFAKKIGYPILKDPMELVTEQAKMKGNAFSKYNNAVHSHREGRSTEEYHDTVGAVAMDTSGCIACATSTGGIPAKMQGRIGDSPMIGCGGYANEYGGSSTTGHGESLMKITLAREAVYNIEKGNNAQISSEEAVQRMETRINGYGGVIVIDEDGNFGKAFNTKRMAWATVKDDVLQYGLKPNECIKVDLK
;
A
#
# COMPACT_ATOMS: atom_id res chain seq x y z
N MET A 1 1.07 -8.85 -16.16
CA MET A 1 -0.24 -8.49 -16.73
C MET A 1 -0.23 -8.61 -18.24
N GLU A 2 0.80 -8.16 -18.94
CA GLU A 2 0.83 -8.13 -20.42
C GLU A 2 1.43 -9.39 -21.07
N GLU A 3 2.38 -10.04 -20.41
CA GLU A 3 3.16 -11.16 -20.96
C GLU A 3 2.58 -12.56 -20.70
N THR A 4 1.38 -12.63 -20.09
CA THR A 4 0.77 -13.90 -19.64
C THR A 4 -0.75 -13.72 -19.46
N PRO A 5 -1.57 -14.76 -19.71
CA PRO A 5 -3.02 -14.73 -19.46
C PRO A 5 -3.40 -14.82 -17.96
N HIS A 6 -2.42 -14.96 -17.07
CA HIS A 6 -2.61 -15.06 -15.62
C HIS A 6 -2.42 -13.70 -14.92
N CYS A 7 -3.21 -13.45 -13.88
CA CYS A 7 -3.13 -12.23 -13.07
C CYS A 7 -2.16 -12.32 -11.89
N ALA A 8 -1.79 -13.52 -11.44
CA ALA A 8 -0.90 -13.71 -10.30
C ALA A 8 -0.04 -14.97 -10.45
N LEU A 9 1.22 -14.85 -10.04
CA LEU A 9 2.16 -15.95 -9.89
C LEU A 9 2.79 -15.83 -8.49
N ASN A 10 3.14 -16.96 -7.87
CA ASN A 10 3.79 -16.96 -6.56
C ASN A 10 5.19 -17.58 -6.64
N ILE A 11 6.04 -17.18 -5.68
CA ILE A 11 7.31 -17.80 -5.30
C ILE A 11 8.11 -18.35 -6.50
N GLU A 12 8.28 -19.67 -6.62
CA GLU A 12 9.12 -20.30 -7.63
C GLU A 12 8.57 -20.10 -9.05
N GLY A 13 7.25 -20.12 -9.22
CA GLY A 13 6.60 -19.88 -10.51
C GLY A 13 6.85 -18.46 -11.03
N CYS A 14 6.86 -17.48 -10.14
CA CYS A 14 7.18 -16.09 -10.48
C CYS A 14 8.65 -15.95 -10.92
N LEU A 15 9.59 -16.56 -10.18
CA LEU A 15 11.02 -16.53 -10.55
C LEU A 15 11.30 -17.26 -11.87
N ALA A 16 10.66 -18.41 -12.09
CA ALA A 16 10.77 -19.14 -13.34
C ALA A 16 10.24 -18.32 -14.52
N PHE A 17 9.11 -17.65 -14.33
CA PHE A 17 8.54 -16.75 -15.33
C PHE A 17 9.45 -15.56 -15.64
N ALA A 18 9.98 -14.88 -14.62
CA ALA A 18 10.91 -13.77 -14.78
C ALA A 18 12.16 -14.17 -15.59
N LYS A 19 12.73 -15.35 -15.29
CA LYS A 19 13.85 -15.92 -16.07
C LYS A 19 13.45 -16.19 -17.53
N LYS A 20 12.27 -16.78 -17.74
CA LYS A 20 11.76 -17.13 -19.09
C LYS A 20 11.62 -15.90 -19.98
N ILE A 21 11.19 -14.76 -19.44
CA ILE A 21 11.03 -13.51 -20.20
C ILE A 21 12.31 -12.66 -20.27
N GLY A 22 13.43 -13.17 -19.74
CA GLY A 22 14.72 -12.48 -19.79
C GLY A 22 14.85 -11.31 -18.80
N TYR A 23 14.06 -11.29 -17.72
CA TYR A 23 14.18 -10.25 -16.70
C TYR A 23 15.52 -10.39 -15.96
N PRO A 24 16.26 -9.28 -15.70
CA PRO A 24 17.51 -9.34 -14.96
C PRO A 24 17.32 -9.95 -13.57
N ILE A 25 18.15 -10.95 -13.24
CA ILE A 25 18.12 -11.62 -11.94
C ILE A 25 19.43 -11.29 -11.20
N LEU A 26 19.31 -10.81 -9.97
CA LEU A 26 20.46 -10.66 -9.08
C LEU A 26 21.13 -12.00 -8.85
N LYS A 27 22.47 -12.03 -8.92
CA LYS A 27 23.23 -13.25 -8.65
C LYS A 27 23.14 -13.63 -7.18
N ASP A 28 23.17 -12.64 -6.30
CA ASP A 28 22.98 -12.80 -4.87
C ASP A 28 21.76 -11.99 -4.40
N PRO A 29 20.64 -12.63 -4.01
CA PRO A 29 19.48 -11.95 -3.44
C PRO A 29 19.81 -11.16 -2.15
N MET A 30 20.91 -11.48 -1.48
CA MET A 30 21.35 -10.75 -0.28
C MET A 30 21.76 -9.31 -0.58
N GLU A 31 21.98 -8.94 -1.85
CA GLU A 31 22.19 -7.56 -2.28
C GLU A 31 20.99 -6.65 -1.94
N LEU A 32 19.79 -7.21 -1.78
CA LEU A 32 18.61 -6.45 -1.35
C LEU A 32 18.56 -6.21 0.17
N VAL A 33 19.41 -6.89 0.96
CA VAL A 33 19.37 -6.86 2.42
C VAL A 33 20.27 -5.73 2.93
N THR A 34 19.65 -4.68 3.46
CA THR A 34 20.37 -3.56 4.10
C THR A 34 20.70 -3.85 5.56
N GLU A 35 21.70 -3.15 6.12
CA GLU A 35 22.00 -3.23 7.55
C GLU A 35 20.80 -2.86 8.42
N GLN A 36 20.01 -1.88 7.99
CA GLN A 36 18.77 -1.50 8.67
C GLN A 36 17.76 -2.65 8.67
N ALA A 37 17.59 -3.36 7.55
CA ALA A 37 16.71 -4.53 7.48
C ALA A 37 17.18 -5.67 8.41
N LYS A 38 18.50 -5.90 8.52
CA LYS A 38 19.09 -6.87 9.47
C LYS A 38 18.80 -6.47 10.92
N MET A 39 19.00 -5.20 11.27
CA MET A 39 18.69 -4.68 12.61
C MET A 39 17.20 -4.88 12.95
N LYS A 40 16.28 -4.58 12.02
CA LYS A 40 14.84 -4.83 12.19
C LYS A 40 14.55 -6.31 12.43
N GLY A 41 15.13 -7.20 11.61
CA GLY A 41 14.96 -8.65 11.74
C GLY A 41 15.45 -9.18 13.10
N ASN A 42 16.56 -8.65 13.61
CA ASN A 42 17.10 -9.02 14.92
C ASN A 42 16.26 -8.42 16.08
N ALA A 43 15.72 -7.22 15.90
CA ALA A 43 14.88 -6.56 16.91
C ALA A 43 13.55 -7.27 17.14
N PHE A 44 13.00 -7.91 16.11
CA PHE A 44 11.75 -8.66 16.19
C PHE A 44 12.00 -10.16 16.08
N SER A 45 12.13 -10.86 17.20
CA SER A 45 12.23 -12.33 17.21
C SER A 45 10.89 -13.05 16.92
N LYS A 46 9.76 -12.33 16.96
CA LYS A 46 8.41 -12.86 16.74
C LYS A 46 7.57 -11.90 15.91
N TYR A 47 6.86 -12.43 14.92
CA TYR A 47 5.93 -11.69 14.07
C TYR A 47 4.95 -10.79 14.85
N ASN A 48 4.29 -11.35 15.88
CA ASN A 48 3.30 -10.60 16.66
C ASN A 48 3.91 -9.37 17.35
N ASN A 49 5.17 -9.44 17.77
CA ASN A 49 5.84 -8.28 18.37
C ASN A 49 6.04 -7.16 17.33
N ALA A 50 6.38 -7.51 16.09
CA ALA A 50 6.47 -6.55 15.00
C ALA A 50 5.11 -5.91 14.70
N VAL A 51 4.03 -6.71 14.65
CA VAL A 51 2.66 -6.23 14.44
C VAL A 51 2.19 -5.30 15.57
N HIS A 52 2.45 -5.64 16.84
CA HIS A 52 2.09 -4.79 17.97
C HIS A 52 2.87 -3.47 17.97
N SER A 53 4.17 -3.53 17.70
CA SER A 53 5.03 -2.34 17.62
C SER A 53 4.56 -1.36 16.54
N HIS A 54 4.19 -1.86 15.36
CA HIS A 54 3.62 -1.06 14.27
C HIS A 54 2.29 -0.40 14.67
N ARG A 55 1.41 -1.14 15.34
CA ARG A 55 0.10 -0.63 15.76
C ARG A 55 0.21 0.50 16.78
N GLU A 56 1.04 0.31 17.79
CA GLU A 56 1.12 1.21 18.94
C GLU A 56 2.10 2.38 18.70
N GLY A 57 2.79 2.36 17.56
CA GLY A 57 3.78 3.34 17.14
C GLY A 57 4.84 3.63 18.20
N ARG A 58 5.30 2.57 18.87
CA ARG A 58 6.13 2.65 20.09
C ARG A 58 7.61 2.91 19.82
N SER A 59 8.07 2.87 18.57
CA SER A 59 9.42 3.28 18.19
C SER A 59 9.40 4.62 17.46
N THR A 60 10.38 5.47 17.75
CA THR A 60 10.71 6.68 16.95
C THR A 60 11.12 6.34 15.51
N GLU A 61 11.31 5.06 15.26
CA GLU A 61 11.77 4.39 14.06
C GLU A 61 10.72 3.35 13.65
N GLU A 62 9.58 3.82 13.16
CA GLU A 62 8.54 2.98 12.55
C GLU A 62 8.98 2.65 11.12
N TYR A 63 9.04 1.36 10.78
CA TYR A 63 9.50 0.92 9.47
C TYR A 63 8.51 -0.06 8.85
N HIS A 64 7.47 0.48 8.23
CA HIS A 64 6.57 -0.28 7.37
C HIS A 64 7.04 -0.17 5.92
N ASP A 65 7.43 -1.28 5.31
CA ASP A 65 8.09 -1.31 3.99
C ASP A 65 7.09 -1.57 2.84
N THR A 66 5.87 -1.03 2.95
CA THR A 66 4.90 -1.00 1.83
C THR A 66 4.86 0.39 1.21
N VAL A 67 5.02 0.43 -0.10
CA VAL A 67 4.85 1.63 -0.94
C VAL A 67 3.76 1.37 -1.95
N GLY A 68 3.12 2.45 -2.41
CA GLY A 68 2.19 2.35 -3.52
C GLY A 68 1.86 3.69 -4.12
N ALA A 69 1.21 3.64 -5.28
CA ALA A 69 0.86 4.80 -6.08
C ALA A 69 -0.50 4.57 -6.75
N VAL A 70 -1.23 5.65 -6.94
CA VAL A 70 -2.42 5.73 -7.77
C VAL A 70 -2.23 6.93 -8.68
N ALA A 71 -2.55 6.77 -9.96
CA ALA A 71 -2.42 7.83 -10.95
C ALA A 71 -3.60 7.80 -11.93
N MET A 72 -3.91 8.97 -12.48
CA MET A 72 -4.83 9.15 -13.58
C MET A 72 -4.09 9.80 -14.74
N ASP A 73 -4.23 9.26 -15.94
CA ASP A 73 -3.63 9.84 -17.14
C ASP A 73 -4.54 10.91 -17.79
N THR A 74 -4.04 11.53 -18.86
CA THR A 74 -4.77 12.57 -19.62
C THR A 74 -6.00 12.06 -20.35
N SER A 75 -6.17 10.75 -20.49
CA SER A 75 -7.36 10.13 -21.09
C SER A 75 -8.39 9.74 -20.03
N GLY A 76 -8.11 10.01 -18.75
CA GLY A 76 -8.94 9.62 -17.62
C GLY A 76 -8.75 8.15 -17.19
N CYS A 77 -7.72 7.45 -17.69
CA CYS A 77 -7.45 6.08 -17.26
C CYS A 77 -6.77 6.09 -15.89
N ILE A 78 -7.31 5.30 -14.95
CA ILE A 78 -6.81 5.19 -13.58
C ILE A 78 -6.06 3.87 -13.41
N ALA A 79 -4.88 3.95 -12.79
CA ALA A 79 -4.07 2.78 -12.46
C ALA A 79 -3.53 2.87 -11.02
N CYS A 80 -3.26 1.71 -10.42
CA CYS A 80 -2.64 1.61 -9.11
C CYS A 80 -1.52 0.55 -9.10
N ALA A 81 -0.55 0.74 -8.21
CA ALA A 81 0.49 -0.24 -7.95
C ALA A 81 0.87 -0.23 -6.47
N THR A 82 1.09 -1.42 -5.90
CA THR A 82 1.46 -1.61 -4.48
C THR A 82 2.57 -2.65 -4.39
N SER A 83 3.60 -2.38 -3.60
CA SER A 83 4.75 -3.27 -3.42
C SER A 83 5.23 -3.29 -1.98
N THR A 84 5.73 -4.44 -1.51
CA THR A 84 6.14 -4.59 -0.11
C THR A 84 7.22 -5.63 0.11
N GLY A 85 8.09 -5.37 1.10
CA GLY A 85 8.93 -6.39 1.74
C GLY A 85 8.18 -7.25 2.77
N GLY A 86 6.97 -6.83 3.18
CA GLY A 86 6.18 -7.43 4.24
C GLY A 86 6.62 -6.98 5.64
N ILE A 87 6.17 -7.71 6.65
CA ILE A 87 6.45 -7.41 8.06
C ILE A 87 7.64 -8.27 8.54
N PRO A 88 8.57 -7.73 9.35
CA PRO A 88 9.67 -8.49 9.94
C PRO A 88 9.21 -9.76 10.68
N ALA A 89 10.08 -10.78 10.70
CA ALA A 89 9.83 -12.07 11.33
C ALA A 89 8.59 -12.84 10.83
N LYS A 90 8.11 -12.51 9.62
CA LYS A 90 7.09 -13.30 8.93
C LYS A 90 7.57 -14.74 8.69
N MET A 91 6.63 -15.68 8.68
CA MET A 91 6.90 -17.04 8.21
C MET A 91 7.31 -17.02 6.73
N GLN A 92 8.19 -17.95 6.33
CA GLN A 92 8.50 -18.16 4.92
C GLN A 92 7.21 -18.48 4.15
N GLY A 93 7.00 -17.81 3.02
CA GLY A 93 5.78 -17.96 2.23
C GLY A 93 4.57 -17.17 2.72
N ARG A 94 4.67 -16.37 3.80
CA ARG A 94 3.57 -15.46 4.19
C ARG A 94 3.32 -14.44 3.08
N ILE A 95 2.08 -14.39 2.61
CA ILE A 95 1.57 -13.43 1.63
C ILE A 95 0.70 -12.40 2.38
N GLY A 96 0.97 -11.11 2.14
CA GLY A 96 0.19 -10.00 2.67
C GLY A 96 -0.86 -9.50 1.66
N ASP A 97 -1.36 -8.29 1.92
CA ASP A 97 -2.36 -7.58 1.11
C ASP A 97 -1.84 -7.11 -0.24
N SER A 98 -0.57 -6.69 -0.33
CA SER A 98 -0.04 -5.95 -1.48
C SER A 98 -0.23 -6.63 -2.84
N PRO A 99 0.02 -7.96 -3.01
CA PRO A 99 -0.23 -8.64 -4.30
C PRO A 99 -1.69 -9.05 -4.51
N MET A 100 -2.57 -8.83 -3.53
CA MET A 100 -3.97 -9.27 -3.58
C MET A 100 -4.85 -8.13 -4.12
N ILE A 101 -5.44 -8.36 -5.31
CA ILE A 101 -6.37 -7.42 -5.95
C ILE A 101 -7.53 -7.10 -4.99
N GLY A 102 -7.82 -5.81 -4.81
CA GLY A 102 -8.86 -5.35 -3.90
C GLY A 102 -8.41 -5.23 -2.44
N CYS A 103 -7.22 -5.73 -2.09
CA CYS A 103 -6.67 -5.58 -0.74
C CYS A 103 -5.56 -4.51 -0.73
N GLY A 104 -4.47 -4.78 -1.43
CA GLY A 104 -3.30 -3.90 -1.54
C GLY A 104 -3.51 -2.74 -2.52
N GLY A 105 -4.22 -3.00 -3.61
CA GLY A 105 -4.56 -2.00 -4.62
C GLY A 105 -5.75 -2.44 -5.46
N TYR A 106 -6.50 -1.47 -5.98
CA TYR A 106 -7.63 -1.68 -6.88
C TYR A 106 -7.84 -0.44 -7.73
N ALA A 107 -8.16 -0.62 -9.01
CA ALA A 107 -8.51 0.48 -9.90
C ALA A 107 -9.58 0.03 -10.88
N ASN A 108 -10.51 0.93 -11.18
CA ASN A 108 -11.50 0.82 -12.24
C ASN A 108 -11.80 2.21 -12.81
N GLU A 109 -12.85 2.34 -13.61
CA GLU A 109 -13.26 3.60 -14.24
C GLU A 109 -13.70 4.69 -13.24
N TYR A 110 -14.17 4.32 -12.05
CA TYR A 110 -14.66 5.27 -11.04
C TYR A 110 -13.55 5.79 -10.13
N GLY A 111 -12.50 5.00 -9.92
CA GLY A 111 -11.44 5.37 -9.02
C GLY A 111 -10.36 4.32 -8.86
N GLY A 112 -9.29 4.71 -8.17
CA GLY A 112 -8.14 3.87 -7.85
C GLY A 112 -7.69 4.06 -6.43
N SER A 113 -7.15 3.01 -5.82
CA SER A 113 -6.66 3.05 -4.46
C SER A 113 -5.43 2.17 -4.27
N SER A 114 -4.60 2.54 -3.29
CA SER A 114 -3.46 1.75 -2.82
C SER A 114 -3.38 1.84 -1.31
N THR A 115 -3.04 0.72 -0.65
CA THR A 115 -3.11 0.59 0.80
C THR A 115 -1.77 0.20 1.42
N THR A 116 -1.65 0.43 2.73
CA THR A 116 -0.48 0.09 3.53
C THR A 116 -0.90 -0.17 4.98
N GLY A 117 -0.17 -1.03 5.71
CA GLY A 117 -0.46 -1.37 7.11
C GLY A 117 -0.50 -2.88 7.36
N HIS A 118 -1.30 -3.31 8.34
CA HIS A 118 -1.36 -4.72 8.70
C HIS A 118 -2.09 -5.54 7.65
N GLY A 119 -1.32 -6.27 6.82
CA GLY A 119 -1.85 -7.03 5.69
C GLY A 119 -3.03 -7.94 6.02
N GLU A 120 -3.03 -8.65 7.16
CA GLU A 120 -4.15 -9.50 7.55
C GLU A 120 -5.42 -8.69 7.90
N SER A 121 -5.29 -7.44 8.37
CA SER A 121 -6.45 -6.56 8.56
C SER A 121 -6.96 -6.04 7.22
N LEU A 122 -6.06 -5.57 6.35
CA LEU A 122 -6.38 -5.04 5.03
C LEU A 122 -7.09 -6.07 4.15
N MET A 123 -6.64 -7.33 4.18
CA MET A 123 -7.27 -8.42 3.42
C MET A 123 -8.66 -8.79 3.94
N LYS A 124 -8.89 -8.80 5.26
CA LYS A 124 -10.19 -9.18 5.85
C LYS A 124 -11.34 -8.25 5.48
N ILE A 125 -11.02 -7.02 5.08
CA ILE A 125 -12.00 -6.00 4.71
C ILE A 125 -11.83 -5.52 3.27
N THR A 126 -10.90 -6.10 2.51
CA THR A 126 -10.57 -5.71 1.12
C THR A 126 -10.43 -4.19 0.98
N LEU A 127 -9.50 -3.59 1.74
CA LEU A 127 -9.48 -2.12 1.97
C LEU A 127 -9.45 -1.31 0.67
N ALA A 128 -8.63 -1.71 -0.30
CA ALA A 128 -8.53 -1.01 -1.56
C ALA A 128 -9.87 -1.02 -2.33
N ARG A 129 -10.53 -2.18 -2.39
CA ARG A 129 -11.84 -2.33 -3.04
C ARG A 129 -12.93 -1.58 -2.29
N GLU A 130 -12.92 -1.60 -0.95
CA GLU A 130 -13.88 -0.87 -0.12
C GLU A 130 -13.80 0.64 -0.35
N ALA A 131 -12.57 1.19 -0.46
CA ALA A 131 -12.38 2.61 -0.80
C ALA A 131 -12.99 2.95 -2.17
N VAL A 132 -12.69 2.16 -3.21
CA VAL A 132 -13.26 2.40 -4.56
C VAL A 132 -14.77 2.14 -4.59
N TYR A 133 -15.29 1.19 -3.79
CA TYR A 133 -16.73 0.92 -3.66
C TYR A 133 -17.49 2.13 -3.10
N ASN A 134 -16.88 2.87 -2.18
CA ASN A 134 -17.50 4.09 -1.66
C ASN A 134 -17.58 5.17 -2.75
N ILE A 135 -16.60 5.24 -3.66
CA ILE A 135 -16.66 6.14 -4.83
C ILE A 135 -17.78 5.73 -5.78
N GLU A 136 -17.91 4.43 -6.08
CA GLU A 136 -19.00 3.88 -6.90
C GLU A 136 -20.39 4.21 -6.33
N LYS A 137 -20.48 4.48 -5.03
CA LYS A 137 -21.71 4.92 -4.35
C LYS A 137 -21.93 6.43 -4.35
N GLY A 138 -21.03 7.21 -4.94
CA GLY A 138 -21.13 8.66 -5.06
C GLY A 138 -20.35 9.46 -4.01
N ASN A 139 -19.50 8.82 -3.19
CA ASN A 139 -18.59 9.55 -2.31
C ASN A 139 -17.37 10.07 -3.09
N ASN A 140 -16.82 11.23 -2.71
CA ASN A 140 -15.54 11.68 -3.25
C ASN A 140 -14.36 10.86 -2.68
N ALA A 141 -13.17 11.03 -3.26
CA ALA A 141 -11.97 10.30 -2.86
C ALA A 141 -11.62 10.43 -1.36
N GLN A 142 -11.77 11.62 -0.76
CA GLN A 142 -11.41 11.86 0.64
C GLN A 142 -12.39 11.17 1.60
N ILE A 143 -13.70 11.34 1.41
CA ILE A 143 -14.73 10.67 2.22
C ILE A 143 -14.58 9.16 2.09
N SER A 144 -14.37 8.66 0.87
CA SER A 144 -14.18 7.23 0.61
C SER A 144 -12.97 6.65 1.34
N SER A 145 -11.87 7.40 1.42
CA SER A 145 -10.67 7.03 2.17
C SER A 145 -10.97 6.90 3.67
N GLU A 146 -11.63 7.91 4.24
CA GLU A 146 -11.95 7.98 5.67
C GLU A 146 -12.90 6.85 6.09
N GLU A 147 -13.99 6.65 5.34
CA GLU A 147 -14.96 5.58 5.61
C GLU A 147 -14.32 4.19 5.54
N ALA A 148 -13.43 3.94 4.57
CA ALA A 148 -12.77 2.66 4.42
C ALA A 148 -11.85 2.34 5.63
N VAL A 149 -11.05 3.32 6.07
CA VAL A 149 -10.18 3.17 7.26
C VAL A 149 -11.02 3.03 8.53
N GLN A 150 -12.06 3.85 8.68
CA GLN A 150 -12.96 3.78 9.83
C GLN A 150 -13.66 2.41 9.93
N ARG A 151 -14.10 1.84 8.80
CA ARG A 151 -14.70 0.51 8.76
C ARG A 151 -13.72 -0.59 9.18
N MET A 152 -12.47 -0.53 8.72
CA MET A 152 -11.43 -1.46 9.16
C MET A 152 -11.21 -1.39 10.67
N GLU A 153 -11.12 -0.18 11.22
CA GLU A 153 -10.92 0.04 12.65
C GLU A 153 -12.10 -0.48 13.47
N THR A 154 -13.31 -0.07 13.13
CA THR A 154 -14.52 -0.41 13.89
C THR A 154 -14.88 -1.88 13.81
N ARG A 155 -14.70 -2.53 12.65
CA ARG A 155 -15.15 -3.91 12.44
C ARG A 155 -14.18 -4.95 12.99
N ILE A 156 -12.88 -4.70 12.88
CA ILE A 156 -11.85 -5.71 13.19
C ILE A 156 -10.70 -5.16 14.02
N ASN A 157 -10.80 -3.92 14.51
CA ASN A 157 -9.75 -3.27 15.30
C ASN A 157 -8.40 -3.24 14.54
N GLY A 158 -8.48 -3.10 13.21
CA GLY A 158 -7.35 -3.11 12.29
C GLY A 158 -6.72 -1.74 12.13
N TYR A 159 -5.51 -1.71 11.58
CA TYR A 159 -4.77 -0.47 11.35
C TYR A 159 -4.07 -0.44 9.99
N GLY A 160 -3.91 0.76 9.45
CA GLY A 160 -3.28 1.01 8.17
C GLY A 160 -3.71 2.35 7.58
N GLY A 161 -3.53 2.49 6.27
CA GLY A 161 -3.93 3.66 5.51
C GLY A 161 -4.16 3.35 4.04
N VAL A 162 -4.75 4.32 3.37
CA VAL A 162 -5.11 4.28 1.96
C VAL A 162 -4.88 5.64 1.31
N ILE A 163 -4.43 5.62 0.06
CA ILE A 163 -4.48 6.75 -0.87
C ILE A 163 -5.46 6.41 -2.00
N VAL A 164 -6.19 7.41 -2.47
CA VAL A 164 -7.31 7.25 -3.42
C VAL A 164 -7.27 8.36 -4.46
N ILE A 165 -7.62 8.04 -5.71
CA ILE A 165 -8.00 9.00 -6.75
C ILE A 165 -9.40 8.63 -7.27
N ASP A 166 -10.29 9.60 -7.41
CA ASP A 166 -11.60 9.41 -8.09
C ASP A 166 -11.56 9.81 -9.57
N GLU A 167 -12.63 9.51 -10.30
CA GLU A 167 -12.80 9.77 -11.75
C GLU A 167 -12.67 11.24 -12.16
N ASP A 168 -12.86 12.18 -11.23
CA ASP A 168 -12.65 13.61 -11.43
C ASP A 168 -11.19 14.04 -11.16
N GLY A 169 -10.31 13.08 -10.85
CA GLY A 169 -8.92 13.32 -10.50
C GLY A 169 -8.77 14.01 -9.13
N ASN A 170 -9.75 13.93 -8.24
CA ASN A 170 -9.56 14.36 -6.85
C ASN A 170 -8.85 13.26 -6.08
N PHE A 171 -8.00 13.65 -5.14
CA PHE A 171 -7.28 12.70 -4.30
C PHE A 171 -7.85 12.66 -2.89
N GLY A 172 -7.76 11.50 -2.28
CA GLY A 172 -8.11 11.24 -0.89
C GLY A 172 -7.01 10.47 -0.19
N LYS A 173 -6.91 10.66 1.12
CA LYS A 173 -6.07 9.82 1.98
C LYS A 173 -6.70 9.66 3.35
N ALA A 174 -6.47 8.52 3.98
CA ALA A 174 -6.77 8.33 5.38
C ALA A 174 -5.83 7.27 5.97
N PHE A 175 -5.53 7.40 7.26
CA PHE A 175 -4.77 6.40 8.01
C PHE A 175 -5.05 6.55 9.50
N ASN A 176 -5.06 5.43 10.21
CA ASN A 176 -5.24 5.39 11.67
C ASN A 176 -3.96 4.93 12.40
N THR A 177 -2.85 4.86 11.68
CA THR A 177 -1.50 4.73 12.24
C THR A 177 -0.99 6.09 12.74
N LYS A 178 0.10 6.11 13.51
CA LYS A 178 0.70 7.38 13.94
C LYS A 178 1.25 8.20 12.78
N ARG A 179 1.69 7.51 11.72
CA ARG A 179 2.32 8.10 10.54
C ARG A 179 1.97 7.30 9.30
N MET A 180 1.88 8.00 8.18
CA MET A 180 1.90 7.45 6.83
C MET A 180 2.55 8.51 5.95
N ALA A 181 3.71 8.20 5.36
CA ALA A 181 4.31 9.10 4.38
C ALA A 181 3.44 9.12 3.13
N TRP A 182 3.06 10.31 2.66
CA TRP A 182 2.23 10.47 1.47
C TRP A 182 2.61 11.72 0.70
N ALA A 183 2.38 11.68 -0.60
CA ALA A 183 2.47 12.84 -1.48
C ALA A 183 1.41 12.76 -2.59
N THR A 184 0.95 13.90 -3.07
CA THR A 184 0.07 14.04 -4.24
C THR A 184 0.58 15.17 -5.13
N VAL A 185 0.37 15.05 -6.43
CA VAL A 185 0.69 16.10 -7.42
C VAL A 185 -0.54 16.31 -8.30
N LYS A 186 -1.05 17.54 -8.35
CA LYS A 186 -2.14 17.96 -9.24
C LYS A 186 -1.97 19.44 -9.57
N ASP A 187 -2.16 19.80 -10.84
CA ASP A 187 -2.09 21.20 -11.32
C ASP A 187 -0.79 21.93 -10.92
N ASP A 188 0.36 21.26 -11.09
CA ASP A 188 1.70 21.73 -10.67
C ASP A 188 1.85 22.00 -9.16
N VAL A 189 0.95 21.50 -8.33
CA VAL A 189 1.03 21.61 -6.86
C VAL A 189 1.36 20.26 -6.26
N LEU A 190 2.52 20.19 -5.59
CA LEU A 190 2.90 19.09 -4.71
C LEU A 190 2.29 19.30 -3.32
N GLN A 191 1.58 18.29 -2.81
CA GLN A 191 1.18 18.23 -1.41
C GLN A 191 1.81 17.00 -0.76
N TYR A 192 2.30 17.12 0.48
CA TYR A 192 2.90 15.99 1.19
C TYR A 192 2.74 16.12 2.71
N GLY A 193 2.95 15.00 3.40
CA GLY A 193 2.93 14.95 4.86
C GLY A 193 3.29 13.57 5.39
N LEU A 194 3.36 13.48 6.73
CA LEU A 194 3.70 12.26 7.44
C LEU A 194 2.73 11.96 8.59
N LYS A 195 2.38 12.97 9.38
CA LYS A 195 1.50 12.84 10.56
C LYS A 195 0.04 13.16 10.23
N PRO A 196 -0.92 12.74 11.07
CA PRO A 196 -2.30 13.20 10.94
C PRO A 196 -2.36 14.74 10.90
N ASN A 197 -3.18 15.28 10.00
CA ASN A 197 -3.38 16.72 9.75
C ASN A 197 -2.17 17.49 9.18
N GLU A 198 -1.04 16.83 8.92
CA GLU A 198 0.07 17.46 8.21
C GLU A 198 -0.22 17.51 6.71
N CYS A 199 -0.15 18.70 6.12
CA CYS A 199 -0.31 18.93 4.68
C CYS A 199 0.51 20.16 4.30
N ILE A 200 1.70 19.92 3.75
CA ILE A 200 2.58 20.96 3.23
C ILE A 200 2.34 21.06 1.73
N LYS A 201 2.29 22.29 1.20
CA LYS A 201 2.07 22.56 -0.22
C LYS A 201 3.26 23.30 -0.82
N VAL A 202 3.68 22.87 -2.00
CA VAL A 202 4.78 23.45 -2.77
C VAL A 202 4.30 23.62 -4.21
N ASP A 203 4.45 24.83 -4.75
CA ASP A 203 4.27 25.07 -6.18
C ASP A 203 5.52 24.56 -6.90
N LEU A 204 5.32 23.78 -7.98
CA LEU A 204 6.41 23.17 -8.75
C LEU A 204 6.90 24.08 -9.89
N LYS A 205 6.32 25.28 -10.04
CA LYS A 205 6.72 26.30 -11.02
C LYS A 205 7.92 27.13 -10.59
#